data_AF-A0AAP0QJD1-F1
#
_entry.id   AF-A0AAP0QJD1-F1
#
_cell.length_a   1.000
_cell.length_b   1.000
_cell.length_c   1.000
_cell.angle_alpha   90.00
_cell.angle_beta   90.00
_cell.angle_gamma   90.00
#
_symmetry.space_group_name_H-M   'P 1'
#
loop_
_entity.id
_entity.type
_entity.pdbx_description
1 polymer ?
#
loop_
_entity_poly.entity_id
_entity_poly.type
_entity_poly.pdbx_seq_one_letter_code
_entity_poly.pdbx_strand_id
1 'polypeptide(L)'
;MTISIAKKKSKSTKKLESNQSCESLFFKVFHRIPIVIFVLTLIFIWSSSTTVITRNVVRVCVSSRKLTNLCLSAGTHPNIEFPAPDVNPSSRDSVNVSNDGNNSSASPMEGFVDAVREEHPGAIIRANIGNDKVDGEIENAKKVVEEYVQMQRSWTSEYRDQAACDGRGIYVYDLPSKFNKDLVGQCGDMMPWSNHFCSYFDNEALGEAMPEVGKGWYRTHQYSLEIIFHTRVLKHPCRVYNEDEAKLFYVPFYGGLDILRWHFKNVSNDVKDSLSVELMKWLESRKPWVKNSGKDHVFVLGKISWDFRRANGSWGTRLLDFEQMQNPIKLLIERQPWHLNDIGIPHPTYFHPRSDDDLLNWQLKMIRSRRKSLVSFAGAARPDQPENIRSILINRCSSHSDSGTCTFQNCSSGGCDHPKSVIDLFSESEFCLQPPGDSPTRKSVFDSLVSGCIPVLFDPFTAYYQYPWHLPEDHTKFSVFIDQDEVRQMKVNVIEKLMNISRKERENMRRYIVYELLPELVYADPNSQLDKFQDAFSVTINNLFERVSKLD
;
A
#
# COMPACT_ATOMS: atom_id res chain seq x y z
N MET A 1 62.69 45.04 19.94
CA MET A 1 62.45 44.70 21.36
C MET A 1 61.72 43.35 21.40
N THR A 2 62.47 42.24 21.44
CA THR A 2 62.81 41.44 22.65
C THR A 2 61.63 40.65 23.25
N ILE A 3 61.42 39.45 22.70
CA ILE A 3 61.55 38.11 23.35
C ILE A 3 61.27 38.04 24.86
N SER A 4 60.36 37.13 25.27
CA SER A 4 60.74 36.06 26.22
C SER A 4 59.74 34.88 26.26
N ILE A 5 60.34 33.70 26.14
CA ILE A 5 59.83 32.34 26.32
C ILE A 5 60.07 31.94 27.78
N ALA A 6 59.19 31.15 28.39
CA ALA A 6 59.61 30.21 29.43
C ALA A 6 58.83 28.90 29.35
N LYS A 7 59.60 27.81 29.38
CA LYS A 7 59.25 26.42 29.06
C LYS A 7 59.56 25.59 30.31
N LYS A 8 58.82 24.48 30.47
CA LYS A 8 59.31 23.17 30.98
C LYS A 8 59.40 22.96 32.51
N LYS A 9 58.72 21.93 33.03
CA LYS A 9 59.30 20.57 33.25
C LYS A 9 58.31 19.58 33.88
N SER A 10 58.34 18.36 33.34
CA SER A 10 57.80 17.12 33.90
C SER A 10 58.71 16.49 34.96
N LYS A 11 58.17 15.60 35.80
CA LYS A 11 58.90 14.39 36.26
C LYS A 11 57.95 13.27 36.76
N SER A 12 57.86 12.23 35.94
CA SER A 12 58.05 10.79 36.22
C SER A 12 57.69 10.17 37.59
N THR A 13 56.71 9.25 37.54
CA THR A 13 56.74 7.81 37.90
C THR A 13 57.20 7.34 39.29
N LYS A 14 56.31 6.61 39.99
CA LYS A 14 56.61 5.28 40.57
C LYS A 14 55.35 4.42 40.75
N LYS A 15 55.53 3.15 40.45
CA LYS A 15 54.63 1.99 40.38
C LYS A 15 54.58 1.29 41.76
N LEU A 16 53.47 0.65 42.15
CA LEU A 16 53.33 -0.81 42.41
C LEU A 16 52.16 -1.14 43.38
N GLU A 17 51.26 -2.01 42.90
CA GLU A 17 50.62 -3.17 43.56
C GLU A 17 49.68 -3.06 44.79
N SER A 18 48.39 -3.33 44.54
CA SER A 18 47.75 -4.66 44.70
C SER A 18 46.40 -4.67 45.47
N ASN A 19 45.51 -5.49 44.90
CA ASN A 19 44.45 -6.29 45.50
C ASN A 19 43.07 -5.72 45.89
N GLN A 20 42.08 -6.45 45.33
CA GLN A 20 40.78 -6.86 45.85
C GLN A 20 39.51 -6.12 45.39
N SER A 21 38.85 -6.80 44.43
CA SER A 21 37.45 -7.25 44.44
C SER A 21 36.35 -6.20 44.60
N CYS A 22 35.60 -5.99 43.51
CA CYS A 22 34.27 -5.40 43.56
C CYS A 22 33.29 -6.18 42.65
N GLU A 23 33.20 -7.49 42.86
CA GLU A 23 31.98 -8.24 42.57
C GLU A 23 31.22 -8.45 43.88
N SER A 24 30.34 -7.52 44.29
CA SER A 24 29.29 -7.85 45.27
C SER A 24 28.09 -6.89 45.34
N LEU A 25 27.95 -5.93 44.41
CA LEU A 25 26.84 -4.96 44.47
C LEU A 25 25.61 -5.34 43.62
N PHE A 26 25.64 -6.46 42.91
CA PHE A 26 24.49 -6.94 42.13
C PHE A 26 23.58 -7.97 42.85
N PHE A 27 23.88 -8.34 44.10
CA PHE A 27 23.20 -9.48 44.75
C PHE A 27 22.27 -9.16 45.93
N LYS A 28 21.81 -7.91 46.11
CA LYS A 28 21.04 -7.53 47.32
C LYS A 28 19.68 -6.84 47.12
N VAL A 29 19.03 -6.98 45.96
CA VAL A 29 17.67 -6.41 45.77
C VAL A 29 16.58 -7.46 45.42
N PHE A 30 16.92 -8.72 45.14
CA PHE A 30 15.92 -9.71 44.68
C PHE A 30 15.36 -10.70 45.73
N HIS A 31 15.59 -10.49 47.02
CA HIS A 31 14.95 -11.33 48.05
C HIS A 31 14.15 -10.51 49.04
N ARG A 32 12.87 -10.30 48.73
CA ARG A 32 11.74 -10.22 49.69
C ARG A 32 10.40 -10.10 48.92
N ILE A 33 10.02 -11.18 48.23
CA ILE A 33 8.59 -11.49 48.09
C ILE A 33 8.30 -12.46 49.24
N PRO A 34 7.37 -12.15 50.17
CA PRO A 34 7.12 -13.03 51.30
C PRO A 34 6.57 -14.35 50.78
N ILE A 35 7.19 -15.46 51.20
CA ILE A 35 6.84 -16.86 50.92
C ILE A 35 5.33 -17.13 51.08
N VAL A 36 4.65 -16.35 51.92
CA VAL A 36 3.21 -16.35 52.13
C VAL A 36 2.41 -16.07 50.84
N ILE A 37 2.84 -15.15 49.99
CA ILE A 37 2.13 -14.84 48.72
C ILE A 37 2.24 -16.01 47.75
N PHE A 38 3.42 -16.64 47.67
CA PHE A 38 3.65 -17.81 46.83
C PHE A 38 2.82 -19.02 47.28
N VAL A 39 2.72 -19.24 48.59
CA VAL A 39 1.88 -20.30 49.18
C VAL A 39 0.39 -20.03 48.96
N LEU A 40 -0.06 -18.77 49.08
CA LEU A 40 -1.46 -18.40 48.81
C LEU A 40 -1.83 -18.57 47.32
N THR A 41 -0.91 -18.27 46.39
CA THR A 41 -1.12 -18.54 44.96
C THR A 41 -1.21 -20.04 44.65
N LEU A 42 -0.41 -20.88 45.32
CA LEU A 42 -0.49 -22.33 45.15
C LEU A 42 -1.80 -22.91 45.69
N ILE A 43 -2.27 -22.44 46.86
CA ILE A 43 -3.56 -22.86 47.44
C ILE A 43 -4.74 -22.39 46.56
N PHE A 44 -4.65 -21.20 45.96
CA PHE A 44 -5.67 -20.69 45.04
C PHE A 44 -5.76 -21.51 43.74
N ILE A 45 -4.60 -21.95 43.21
CA ILE A 45 -4.54 -22.85 42.04
C ILE A 45 -5.10 -24.24 42.39
N TRP A 46 -4.82 -24.74 43.60
CA TRP A 46 -5.28 -26.06 44.06
C TRP A 46 -6.76 -26.13 44.41
N SER A 47 -7.37 -25.01 44.80
CA SER A 47 -8.82 -24.92 45.08
C SER A 47 -9.69 -24.66 43.83
N SER A 48 -9.08 -24.33 42.69
CA SER A 48 -9.78 -23.92 41.46
C SER A 48 -9.61 -24.90 40.28
N SER A 49 -9.01 -26.06 40.52
CA SER A 49 -8.68 -27.04 39.48
C SER A 49 -9.33 -28.40 39.72
N THR A 50 -9.91 -28.96 38.65
CA THR A 50 -10.42 -30.34 38.62
C THR A 50 -9.48 -31.19 37.77
N THR A 51 -8.88 -32.21 38.39
CA THR A 51 -8.01 -33.20 37.74
C THR A 51 -8.80 -34.45 37.40
N VAL A 52 -8.88 -34.78 36.10
CA VAL A 52 -9.46 -36.05 35.63
C VAL A 52 -8.32 -36.91 35.10
N ILE A 53 -8.10 -38.06 35.73
CA ILE A 53 -7.07 -39.03 35.34
C ILE A 53 -7.78 -40.16 34.60
N THR A 54 -7.50 -40.28 33.29
CA THR A 54 -7.86 -41.44 32.47
C THR A 54 -6.60 -42.09 31.94
N ARG A 55 -6.60 -43.41 31.81
CA ARG A 55 -5.41 -44.30 31.75
C ARG A 55 -4.21 -43.84 30.90
N ASN A 56 -4.37 -43.02 29.86
CA ASN A 56 -3.28 -42.61 28.96
C ASN A 56 -3.10 -41.08 28.76
N VAL A 57 -3.85 -40.21 29.45
CA VAL A 57 -3.69 -38.74 29.33
C VAL A 57 -4.02 -38.05 30.66
N VAL A 58 -3.13 -37.15 31.11
CA VAL A 58 -3.41 -36.25 32.24
C VAL A 58 -3.99 -34.95 31.71
N ARG A 59 -5.21 -34.58 32.15
CA ARG A 59 -5.85 -33.30 31.87
C ARG A 59 -5.97 -32.46 33.14
N VAL A 60 -5.45 -31.24 33.08
CA VAL A 60 -5.60 -30.24 34.14
C VAL A 60 -6.41 -29.07 33.60
N CYS A 61 -7.55 -28.79 34.22
CA CYS A 61 -8.44 -27.70 33.83
C CYS A 61 -8.60 -26.72 35.00
N VAL A 62 -8.49 -25.42 34.71
CA VAL A 62 -8.69 -24.32 35.69
C VAL A 62 -9.90 -23.51 35.27
N SER A 63 -10.86 -23.33 36.17
CA SER A 63 -12.11 -22.59 35.93
C SER A 63 -12.16 -21.34 36.81
N SER A 64 -12.49 -20.19 36.23
CA SER A 64 -12.71 -18.92 36.94
C SER A 64 -13.97 -18.23 36.40
N ARG A 65 -14.75 -17.58 37.28
CA ARG A 65 -16.08 -17.00 36.95
C ARG A 65 -16.07 -15.84 35.94
N LYS A 66 -14.92 -15.46 35.37
CA LYS A 66 -14.78 -14.37 34.37
C LYS A 66 -13.88 -14.70 33.16
N LEU A 67 -13.43 -15.94 32.96
CA LEU A 67 -12.71 -16.36 31.75
C LEU A 67 -13.16 -17.76 31.29
N THR A 68 -13.27 -17.96 29.99
CA THR A 68 -13.50 -19.27 29.34
C THR A 68 -12.41 -20.29 29.73
N ASN A 69 -12.83 -21.51 30.06
CA ASN A 69 -12.02 -22.58 30.65
C ASN A 69 -10.70 -22.86 29.90
N LEU A 70 -9.58 -22.89 30.62
CA LEU A 70 -8.26 -23.27 30.09
C LEU A 70 -7.92 -24.70 30.54
N CYS A 71 -7.66 -25.61 29.59
CA CYS A 71 -7.30 -27.00 29.85
C CYS A 71 -5.99 -27.37 29.14
N LEU A 72 -5.05 -27.98 29.85
CA LEU A 72 -3.79 -28.51 29.32
C LEU A 72 -3.82 -30.04 29.32
N SER A 73 -3.38 -30.65 28.21
CA SER A 73 -3.27 -32.11 28.04
C SER A 73 -1.84 -32.50 27.67
N ALA A 74 -1.28 -33.52 28.32
CA ALA A 74 -0.01 -34.13 27.96
C ALA A 74 -0.15 -35.67 27.87
N GLY A 75 0.35 -36.25 26.77
CA GLY A 75 0.35 -37.71 26.52
C GLY A 75 1.74 -38.32 26.76
N THR A 76 1.77 -39.60 27.13
CA THR A 76 3.00 -40.32 27.48
C THR A 76 3.32 -41.43 26.47
N HIS A 77 4.49 -41.28 25.80
CA HIS A 77 5.36 -42.27 25.14
C HIS A 77 5.46 -42.36 23.59
N PRO A 78 6.66 -42.74 23.08
CA PRO A 78 7.15 -42.48 21.72
C PRO A 78 7.23 -43.74 20.82
N ASN A 79 7.32 -43.53 19.50
CA ASN A 79 7.55 -44.50 18.41
C ASN A 79 6.51 -45.61 18.19
N ILE A 80 5.68 -45.48 17.14
CA ILE A 80 5.09 -46.61 16.39
C ILE A 80 4.93 -46.20 14.91
N GLU A 81 5.55 -46.97 14.02
CA GLU A 81 5.36 -47.02 12.55
C GLU A 81 3.98 -47.57 12.17
N PHE A 82 3.40 -47.10 11.06
CA PHE A 82 2.37 -47.82 10.31
C PHE A 82 2.52 -47.57 8.79
N PRO A 83 2.07 -48.52 7.94
CA PRO A 83 2.76 -48.92 6.71
C PRO A 83 2.26 -48.20 5.46
N ALA A 84 3.16 -48.01 4.49
CA ALA A 84 2.79 -47.70 3.11
C ALA A 84 2.60 -49.00 2.31
N PRO A 85 1.68 -49.05 1.33
CA PRO A 85 1.67 -50.12 0.34
C PRO A 85 2.74 -49.89 -0.74
N ASP A 86 3.39 -51.00 -1.08
CA ASP A 86 4.44 -51.19 -2.08
C ASP A 86 4.15 -50.56 -3.46
N VAL A 87 5.13 -49.80 -3.99
CA VAL A 87 5.70 -49.98 -5.34
C VAL A 87 7.17 -49.52 -5.34
N ASN A 88 8.08 -50.41 -5.72
CA ASN A 88 9.53 -50.23 -5.91
C ASN A 88 9.87 -50.29 -7.43
N PRO A 89 11.11 -50.03 -7.91
CA PRO A 89 12.23 -49.25 -7.36
C PRO A 89 13.02 -48.39 -8.41
N SER A 90 14.09 -47.74 -7.90
CA SER A 90 15.33 -47.26 -8.56
C SER A 90 15.42 -45.76 -8.84
N SER A 91 16.49 -45.02 -8.53
CA SER A 91 17.73 -45.26 -7.77
C SER A 91 18.47 -43.92 -7.57
N ARG A 92 19.31 -43.87 -6.53
CA ARG A 92 20.49 -43.00 -6.31
C ARG A 92 20.35 -41.64 -5.63
N ASP A 93 20.95 -41.66 -4.43
CA ASP A 93 22.00 -40.78 -3.91
C ASP A 93 21.62 -39.48 -3.19
N SER A 94 21.76 -39.61 -1.87
CA SER A 94 21.94 -38.60 -0.84
C SER A 94 23.09 -37.62 -1.09
N VAL A 95 22.89 -36.33 -0.82
CA VAL A 95 23.79 -35.47 0.00
C VAL A 95 22.99 -34.35 0.67
N ASN A 96 23.24 -34.17 1.97
CA ASN A 96 22.72 -33.13 2.87
C ASN A 96 23.19 -31.71 2.51
N VAL A 97 22.30 -30.70 2.59
CA VAL A 97 22.62 -29.36 3.11
C VAL A 97 21.41 -28.81 3.88
N SER A 98 21.72 -28.26 5.06
CA SER A 98 20.89 -27.61 6.07
C SER A 98 19.89 -26.56 5.55
N ASN A 99 18.62 -26.73 5.94
CA ASN A 99 17.55 -25.73 5.85
C ASN A 99 17.61 -24.79 7.06
N ASP A 100 17.88 -23.51 6.82
CA ASP A 100 17.31 -22.41 7.59
C ASP A 100 16.60 -21.50 6.59
N GLY A 101 15.27 -21.61 6.56
CA GLY A 101 14.41 -20.90 5.62
C GLY A 101 13.11 -20.51 6.31
N ASN A 102 13.09 -19.33 6.93
CA ASN A 102 11.86 -18.62 7.26
C ASN A 102 11.43 -17.84 6.01
N ASN A 103 10.67 -18.48 5.13
CA ASN A 103 9.98 -17.82 4.02
C ASN A 103 8.51 -17.63 4.40
N SER A 104 8.14 -16.37 4.69
CA SER A 104 6.75 -15.92 4.58
C SER A 104 6.63 -15.09 3.31
N SER A 105 6.41 -15.78 2.19
CA SER A 105 5.90 -15.18 0.96
C SER A 105 4.57 -15.85 0.68
N ALA A 106 3.52 -15.39 1.39
CA ALA A 106 2.16 -15.83 1.10
C ALA A 106 1.82 -15.41 -0.34
N SER A 107 1.34 -16.37 -1.13
CA SER A 107 0.81 -16.11 -2.47
C SER A 107 -0.43 -15.21 -2.36
N PRO A 108 -0.74 -14.34 -3.33
CA PRO A 108 -2.01 -13.60 -3.36
C PRO A 108 -3.24 -14.52 -3.24
N MET A 109 -3.10 -15.79 -3.65
CA MET A 109 -4.15 -16.81 -3.54
C MET A 109 -4.31 -17.38 -2.11
N GLU A 110 -3.27 -17.34 -1.27
CA GLU A 110 -3.42 -17.64 0.17
C GLU A 110 -4.09 -16.47 0.90
N GLY A 111 -3.76 -15.22 0.52
CA GLY A 111 -4.46 -14.03 1.02
C GLY A 111 -5.94 -13.98 0.64
N PHE A 112 -6.30 -14.53 -0.52
CA PHE A 112 -7.69 -14.72 -0.97
C PHE A 112 -8.47 -15.66 -0.03
N VAL A 113 -7.87 -16.79 0.36
CA VAL A 113 -8.52 -17.78 1.25
C VAL A 113 -8.62 -17.27 2.69
N ASP A 114 -7.61 -16.55 3.17
CA ASP A 114 -7.61 -16.01 4.54
C ASP A 114 -8.60 -14.84 4.71
N ALA A 115 -8.81 -14.00 3.70
CA ALA A 115 -9.81 -12.92 3.74
C ALA A 115 -11.26 -13.45 3.80
N VAL A 116 -11.58 -14.51 3.04
CA VAL A 116 -12.89 -15.19 3.09
C VAL A 116 -13.15 -15.86 4.45
N ARG A 117 -12.07 -16.23 5.16
CA ARG A 117 -12.12 -16.95 6.43
C ARG A 117 -12.47 -16.05 7.62
N GLU A 118 -12.16 -14.76 7.54
CA GLU A 118 -12.40 -13.80 8.63
C GLU A 118 -13.84 -13.23 8.64
N GLU A 119 -14.58 -13.23 7.53
CA GLU A 119 -15.95 -12.67 7.47
C GLU A 119 -17.08 -13.65 7.89
N HIS A 120 -16.80 -14.95 8.05
CA HIS A 120 -17.82 -15.96 8.39
C HIS A 120 -17.37 -16.91 9.52
N PRO A 121 -17.60 -16.56 10.81
CA PRO A 121 -17.12 -17.36 11.95
C PRO A 121 -17.94 -18.65 12.21
N GLY A 122 -18.71 -19.13 11.22
CA GLY A 122 -19.77 -20.11 11.42
C GLY A 122 -19.82 -21.27 10.43
N ALA A 123 -18.69 -21.84 9.99
CA ALA A 123 -18.70 -23.17 9.36
C ALA A 123 -17.29 -23.79 9.24
N ILE A 124 -16.81 -24.52 10.25
CA ILE A 124 -15.74 -25.51 10.02
C ILE A 124 -16.04 -26.80 10.80
N ILE A 125 -16.55 -27.80 10.08
CA ILE A 125 -16.10 -29.19 10.27
C ILE A 125 -15.10 -29.43 9.13
N ARG A 126 -13.86 -29.79 9.50
CA ARG A 126 -12.81 -30.23 8.57
C ARG A 126 -13.35 -31.39 7.72
N ALA A 127 -13.60 -31.13 6.45
CA ALA A 127 -13.72 -32.13 5.41
C ALA A 127 -12.97 -31.60 4.19
N ASN A 128 -12.24 -32.49 3.49
CA ASN A 128 -11.59 -32.20 2.21
C ASN A 128 -12.55 -31.43 1.31
N ILE A 129 -12.27 -30.14 1.11
CA ILE A 129 -13.05 -29.28 0.23
C ILE A 129 -12.61 -29.63 -1.20
N GLY A 130 -13.53 -30.19 -2.00
CA GLY A 130 -13.28 -30.41 -3.43
C GLY A 130 -13.10 -29.08 -4.18
N ASN A 131 -12.30 -29.10 -5.25
CA ASN A 131 -11.99 -27.91 -6.06
C ASN A 131 -13.24 -27.11 -6.47
N ASP A 132 -14.36 -27.78 -6.77
CA ASP A 132 -15.62 -27.14 -7.18
C ASP A 132 -16.18 -26.15 -6.14
N LYS A 133 -15.93 -26.37 -4.84
CA LYS A 133 -16.41 -25.48 -3.79
C LYS A 133 -15.52 -24.24 -3.63
N VAL A 134 -14.22 -24.37 -3.87
CA VAL A 134 -13.26 -23.24 -3.86
C VAL A 134 -13.51 -22.32 -5.06
N ASP A 135 -13.77 -22.90 -6.23
CA ASP A 135 -14.07 -22.14 -7.45
C ASP A 135 -15.37 -21.32 -7.29
N GLY A 136 -16.40 -21.90 -6.65
CA GLY A 136 -17.64 -21.18 -6.32
C GLY A 136 -17.46 -20.03 -5.31
N GLU A 137 -16.56 -20.19 -4.33
CA GLU A 137 -16.22 -19.12 -3.37
C GLU A 137 -15.47 -17.96 -4.07
N ILE A 138 -14.56 -18.27 -4.99
CA ILE A 138 -13.85 -17.29 -5.85
C ILE A 138 -14.83 -16.51 -6.72
N GLU A 139 -15.75 -17.20 -7.38
CA GLU A 139 -16.74 -16.56 -8.25
C GLU A 139 -17.65 -15.61 -7.45
N ASN A 140 -18.11 -16.03 -6.27
CA ASN A 140 -18.91 -15.19 -5.40
C ASN A 140 -18.13 -13.94 -4.92
N ALA A 141 -16.88 -14.11 -4.52
CA ALA A 141 -16.03 -12.99 -4.09
C ALA A 141 -15.77 -11.98 -5.22
N LYS A 142 -15.60 -12.44 -6.46
CA LYS A 142 -15.48 -11.56 -7.64
C LYS A 142 -16.77 -10.79 -7.90
N LYS A 143 -17.92 -11.46 -7.81
CA LYS A 143 -19.23 -10.84 -8.01
C LYS A 143 -19.47 -9.68 -7.03
N VAL A 144 -19.12 -9.86 -5.75
CA VAL A 144 -19.22 -8.78 -4.74
C VAL A 144 -18.37 -7.57 -5.14
N VAL A 145 -17.15 -7.80 -5.63
CA VAL A 145 -16.27 -6.71 -6.10
C VAL A 145 -16.88 -5.99 -7.30
N GLU A 146 -17.44 -6.73 -8.26
CA GLU A 146 -18.10 -6.15 -9.43
C GLU A 146 -19.32 -5.30 -9.02
N GLU A 147 -20.15 -5.76 -8.09
CA GLU A 147 -21.28 -5.00 -7.55
C GLU A 147 -20.82 -3.69 -6.88
N TYR A 148 -19.74 -3.73 -6.10
CA TYR A 148 -19.17 -2.52 -5.50
C TYR A 148 -18.55 -1.57 -6.53
N VAL A 149 -17.89 -2.10 -7.56
CA VAL A 149 -17.40 -1.28 -8.69
C VAL A 149 -18.55 -0.57 -9.37
N GLN A 150 -19.66 -1.25 -9.65
CA GLN A 150 -20.85 -0.63 -10.26
C GLN A 150 -21.48 0.42 -9.34
N MET A 151 -21.57 0.14 -8.04
CA MET A 151 -22.05 1.12 -7.07
C MET A 151 -21.17 2.37 -7.03
N GLN A 152 -19.83 2.21 -7.05
CA GLN A 152 -18.92 3.34 -7.11
C GLN A 152 -19.07 4.14 -8.42
N ARG A 153 -19.25 3.48 -9.57
CA ARG A 153 -19.53 4.14 -10.86
C ARG A 153 -20.85 4.91 -10.87
N SER A 154 -21.86 4.47 -10.10
CA SER A 154 -23.13 5.18 -9.95
C SER A 154 -23.02 6.54 -9.25
N TRP A 155 -21.87 6.83 -8.63
CA TRP A 155 -21.52 8.12 -8.03
C TRP A 155 -20.67 9.00 -8.93
N THR A 156 -20.44 8.60 -10.19
CA THR A 156 -19.74 9.45 -11.15
C THR A 156 -20.65 10.63 -11.51
N SER A 157 -20.14 11.85 -11.30
CA SER A 157 -20.85 13.08 -11.60
C SER A 157 -20.89 13.33 -13.11
N GLU A 158 -22.07 13.67 -13.65
CA GLU A 158 -22.20 14.21 -15.00
C GLU A 158 -21.80 15.69 -15.07
N TYR A 159 -21.73 16.36 -13.91
CA TYR A 159 -21.49 17.79 -13.79
C TYR A 159 -20.01 18.14 -14.01
N ARG A 160 -19.75 19.00 -15.01
CA ARG A 160 -18.40 19.42 -15.37
C ARG A 160 -17.97 20.79 -14.83
N ASP A 161 -18.91 21.57 -14.29
CA ASP A 161 -18.66 22.96 -13.92
C ASP A 161 -18.27 23.13 -12.45
N GLN A 162 -17.17 23.84 -12.19
CA GLN A 162 -16.65 24.07 -10.85
C GLN A 162 -17.23 25.34 -10.20
N ALA A 163 -17.91 26.19 -10.96
CA ALA A 163 -18.23 27.55 -10.53
C ALA A 163 -19.36 27.69 -9.48
N ALA A 164 -20.30 26.73 -9.41
CA ALA A 164 -21.48 26.84 -8.55
C ALA A 164 -21.33 26.06 -7.24
N CYS A 165 -21.02 26.71 -6.12
CA CYS A 165 -20.83 26.03 -4.83
C CYS A 165 -22.12 25.77 -4.04
N ASP A 166 -23.28 26.04 -4.62
CA ASP A 166 -24.58 25.92 -3.95
C ASP A 166 -24.82 24.48 -3.47
N GLY A 167 -24.88 24.30 -2.15
CA GLY A 167 -25.03 22.98 -1.54
C GLY A 167 -23.80 22.08 -1.67
N ARG A 168 -22.62 22.60 -2.03
CA ARG A 168 -21.36 21.86 -2.21
C ARG A 168 -20.24 22.34 -1.28
N GLY A 169 -20.58 22.72 -0.05
CA GLY A 169 -19.60 23.18 0.94
C GLY A 169 -18.65 22.06 1.39
N ILE A 170 -17.34 22.32 1.38
CA ILE A 170 -16.31 21.45 1.98
C ILE A 170 -15.78 22.09 3.25
N TYR A 171 -16.03 21.47 4.40
CA TYR A 171 -15.37 21.87 5.64
C TYR A 171 -14.07 21.10 5.81
N VAL A 172 -12.99 21.81 6.12
CA VAL A 172 -11.68 21.21 6.42
C VAL A 172 -11.44 21.32 7.91
N TYR A 173 -11.28 20.20 8.61
CA TYR A 173 -10.96 20.24 10.03
C TYR A 173 -9.59 20.87 10.29
N ASP A 174 -9.55 21.79 11.26
CA ASP A 174 -8.30 22.26 11.85
C ASP A 174 -7.80 21.25 12.88
N LEU A 175 -7.12 20.20 12.38
CA LEU A 175 -6.54 19.16 13.23
C LEU A 175 -5.27 19.68 13.94
N PRO A 176 -5.02 19.23 15.20
CA PRO A 176 -3.71 19.40 15.83
C PRO A 176 -2.56 18.97 14.90
N SER A 177 -1.48 19.75 14.85
CA SER A 177 -0.37 19.58 13.90
C SER A 177 0.27 18.19 13.88
N LYS A 178 0.22 17.47 15.01
CA LYS A 178 0.68 16.08 15.14
C LYS A 178 0.06 15.10 14.15
N PHE A 179 -1.14 15.42 13.64
CA PHE A 179 -1.87 14.61 12.66
C PHE A 179 -1.46 14.91 11.20
N ASN A 180 -0.70 15.98 10.95
CA ASN A 180 -0.26 16.36 9.61
C ASN A 180 1.11 17.04 9.55
N LYS A 181 1.20 18.35 9.83
CA LYS A 181 2.39 19.19 9.62
C LYS A 181 3.63 18.65 10.34
N ASP A 182 3.46 18.11 11.54
CA ASP A 182 4.59 17.56 12.32
C ASP A 182 5.12 16.26 11.69
N LEU A 183 4.26 15.48 11.02
CA LEU A 183 4.69 14.30 10.27
C LEU A 183 5.54 14.69 9.05
N VAL A 184 5.15 15.75 8.33
CA VAL A 184 5.97 16.30 7.24
C VAL A 184 7.31 16.78 7.77
N GLY A 185 7.33 17.48 8.92
CA GLY A 185 8.59 17.93 9.55
C GLY A 185 9.51 16.79 10.02
N GLN A 186 9.00 15.57 10.14
CA GLN A 186 9.75 14.37 10.55
C GLN A 186 10.19 13.50 9.37
N CYS A 187 10.02 13.95 8.12
CA CYS A 187 10.33 13.20 6.90
C CYS A 187 11.77 12.65 6.84
N GLY A 188 12.74 13.33 7.45
CA GLY A 188 14.16 12.98 7.36
C GLY A 188 14.51 11.60 7.91
N ASP A 189 13.74 11.11 8.88
CA ASP A 189 13.99 9.84 9.58
C ASP A 189 13.01 8.72 9.16
N MET A 190 12.18 8.96 8.15
CA MET A 190 11.12 8.01 7.73
C MET A 190 11.64 6.93 6.78
N MET A 191 12.71 7.21 6.02
CA MET A 191 13.28 6.26 5.06
C MET A 191 14.80 6.14 5.28
N PRO A 192 15.28 5.10 5.99
CA PRO A 192 16.69 4.99 6.40
C PRO A 192 17.71 5.00 5.26
N TRP A 193 17.28 4.63 4.05
CA TRP A 193 18.12 4.60 2.85
C TRP A 193 17.99 5.85 1.97
N SER A 194 17.20 6.86 2.38
CA SER A 194 17.00 8.09 1.61
C SER A 194 17.14 9.34 2.48
N ASN A 195 18.25 10.04 2.30
CA ASN A 195 18.49 11.33 2.95
C ASN A 195 17.72 12.50 2.29
N HIS A 196 17.00 12.24 1.19
CA HIS A 196 16.31 13.25 0.40
C HIS A 196 14.79 13.09 0.43
N PHE A 197 14.23 12.22 1.30
CA PHE A 197 12.78 11.98 1.33
C PHE A 197 11.97 13.27 1.53
N CYS A 198 12.49 14.20 2.32
CA CYS A 198 11.87 15.52 2.53
C CYS A 198 11.74 16.36 1.26
N SER A 199 12.66 16.26 0.28
CA SER A 199 12.59 17.11 -0.92
C SER A 199 11.41 16.75 -1.82
N TYR A 200 10.82 15.57 -1.64
CA TYR A 200 9.54 15.22 -2.27
C TYR A 200 8.34 16.00 -1.73
N PHE A 201 8.50 16.69 -0.59
CA PHE A 201 7.47 17.54 0.01
C PHE A 201 7.66 19.02 -0.33
N ASP A 202 8.70 19.38 -1.08
CA ASP A 202 8.86 20.71 -1.66
C ASP A 202 7.78 20.99 -2.71
N ASN A 203 7.58 22.27 -3.02
CA ASN A 203 6.57 22.74 -3.98
C ASN A 203 5.19 22.14 -3.70
N GLU A 204 4.71 22.23 -2.46
CA GLU A 204 3.40 21.68 -2.05
C GLU A 204 3.29 20.16 -2.32
N ALA A 205 4.39 19.44 -2.10
CA ALA A 205 4.58 18.01 -2.34
C ALA A 205 4.54 17.53 -3.79
N LEU A 206 4.68 18.45 -4.75
CA LEU A 206 5.00 18.07 -6.13
C LEU A 206 6.45 17.58 -6.24
N GLY A 207 7.35 17.99 -5.34
CA GLY A 207 8.77 17.68 -5.35
C GLY A 207 9.59 18.66 -6.19
N GLU A 208 10.86 18.34 -6.44
CA GLU A 208 11.76 19.18 -7.24
C GLU A 208 11.32 19.27 -8.71
N ALA A 209 11.34 20.47 -9.29
CA ALA A 209 11.00 20.68 -10.70
C ALA A 209 12.02 20.04 -11.66
N MET A 210 11.55 19.58 -12.82
CA MET A 210 12.32 18.89 -13.86
C MET A 210 12.35 19.69 -15.17
N PRO A 211 13.08 20.82 -15.24
CA PRO A 211 13.11 21.68 -16.43
C PRO A 211 13.60 20.98 -17.69
N GLU A 212 14.40 19.93 -17.56
CA GLU A 212 14.91 19.11 -18.66
C GLU A 212 13.82 18.26 -19.36
N VAL A 213 12.68 18.03 -18.69
CA VAL A 213 11.52 17.35 -19.28
C VAL A 213 10.52 18.37 -19.84
N GLY A 214 10.28 19.44 -19.08
CA GLY A 214 9.42 20.54 -19.48
C GLY A 214 8.73 21.23 -18.30
N LYS A 215 7.90 22.23 -18.59
CA LYS A 215 7.05 22.87 -17.58
C LYS A 215 6.02 21.88 -17.02
N GLY A 216 5.74 22.00 -15.74
CA GLY A 216 4.78 21.13 -15.05
C GLY A 216 5.32 19.74 -14.70
N TRP A 217 6.62 19.47 -14.89
CA TRP A 217 7.22 18.18 -14.52
C TRP A 217 7.99 18.31 -13.20
N TYR A 218 7.77 17.35 -12.31
CA TYR A 218 8.37 17.32 -10.99
C TYR A 218 8.78 15.91 -10.59
N ARG A 219 9.71 15.80 -9.65
CA ARG A 219 10.14 14.53 -9.04
C ARG A 219 9.13 14.03 -8.01
N THR A 220 7.87 13.93 -8.38
CA THR A 220 6.77 13.61 -7.47
C THR A 220 6.87 12.18 -6.95
N HIS A 221 6.81 12.04 -5.63
CA HIS A 221 6.86 10.75 -4.98
C HIS A 221 5.48 10.09 -4.91
N GLN A 222 5.43 8.77 -5.00
CA GLN A 222 4.17 8.00 -4.95
C GLN A 222 3.36 8.20 -3.66
N TYR A 223 4.00 8.66 -2.56
CA TYR A 223 3.37 8.87 -1.26
C TYR A 223 3.05 10.35 -0.96
N SER A 224 3.14 11.24 -1.96
CA SER A 224 2.83 12.67 -1.80
C SER A 224 1.34 13.01 -1.81
N LEU A 225 0.46 12.03 -2.10
CA LEU A 225 -0.96 12.25 -2.36
C LEU A 225 -1.68 13.05 -1.25
N GLU A 226 -1.41 12.74 0.04
CA GLU A 226 -2.11 13.36 1.17
C GLU A 226 -1.90 14.88 1.22
N ILE A 227 -0.67 15.32 0.95
CA ILE A 227 -0.28 16.74 0.96
C ILE A 227 -0.79 17.45 -0.29
N ILE A 228 -0.67 16.81 -1.46
CA ILE A 228 -1.19 17.35 -2.74
C ILE A 228 -2.69 17.58 -2.61
N PHE A 229 -3.44 16.56 -2.19
CA PHE A 229 -4.89 16.64 -2.06
C PHE A 229 -5.30 17.66 -1.00
N HIS A 230 -4.66 17.65 0.18
CA HIS A 230 -4.97 18.63 1.23
C HIS A 230 -4.75 20.07 0.76
N THR A 231 -3.64 20.35 0.08
CA THR A 231 -3.35 21.69 -0.46
C THR A 231 -4.44 22.12 -1.44
N ARG A 232 -4.89 21.22 -2.31
CA ARG A 232 -5.98 21.47 -3.27
C ARG A 232 -7.32 21.72 -2.57
N VAL A 233 -7.69 20.95 -1.56
CA VAL A 233 -8.93 21.20 -0.78
C VAL A 233 -8.88 22.56 -0.09
N LEU A 234 -7.73 22.95 0.47
CA LEU A 234 -7.58 24.24 1.14
C LEU A 234 -7.82 25.44 0.21
N LYS A 235 -7.52 25.28 -1.08
CA LYS A 235 -7.68 26.28 -2.15
C LYS A 235 -8.97 26.12 -2.96
N HIS A 236 -9.80 25.12 -2.66
CA HIS A 236 -11.00 24.83 -3.42
C HIS A 236 -12.05 25.95 -3.27
N PRO A 237 -12.71 26.42 -4.35
CA PRO A 237 -13.66 27.54 -4.29
C PRO A 237 -14.87 27.26 -3.38
N CYS A 238 -15.26 26.00 -3.23
CA CYS A 238 -16.39 25.62 -2.37
C CYS A 238 -15.98 25.27 -0.93
N ARG A 239 -14.77 25.62 -0.50
CA ARG A 239 -14.37 25.47 0.89
C ARG A 239 -15.17 26.43 1.77
N VAL A 240 -15.76 25.91 2.83
CA VAL A 240 -16.51 26.68 3.85
C VAL A 240 -15.79 26.65 5.20
N TYR A 241 -16.03 27.66 6.01
CA TYR A 241 -15.45 27.80 7.36
C TYR A 241 -16.47 27.56 8.48
N ASN A 242 -17.73 27.41 8.12
CA ASN A 242 -18.81 27.05 9.03
C ASN A 242 -19.21 25.59 8.77
N GLU A 243 -19.27 24.78 9.83
CA GLU A 243 -19.63 23.36 9.73
C GLU A 243 -21.08 23.15 9.25
N ASP A 244 -21.98 24.11 9.51
CA ASP A 244 -23.39 24.04 9.11
C ASP A 244 -23.61 24.25 7.60
N GLU A 245 -22.63 24.82 6.90
CA GLU A 245 -22.68 25.07 5.44
C GLU A 245 -22.08 23.91 4.64
N ALA A 246 -21.51 22.92 5.33
CA ALA A 246 -20.79 21.83 4.69
C ALA A 246 -21.69 20.63 4.38
N LYS A 247 -21.40 20.01 3.24
CA LYS A 247 -21.89 18.67 2.87
C LYS A 247 -20.82 17.60 2.96
N LEU A 248 -19.55 18.03 2.97
CA LEU A 248 -18.41 17.13 3.01
C LEU A 248 -17.41 17.63 4.05
N PHE A 249 -16.92 16.70 4.87
CA PHE A 249 -15.96 16.98 5.93
C PHE A 249 -14.62 16.33 5.60
N TYR A 250 -13.65 17.13 5.18
CA TYR A 250 -12.30 16.66 4.91
C TYR A 250 -11.50 16.55 6.22
N VAL A 251 -10.93 15.37 6.48
CA VAL A 251 -10.08 15.09 7.64
C VAL A 251 -8.61 15.07 7.18
N PRO A 252 -7.82 16.14 7.40
CA PRO A 252 -6.45 16.23 6.91
C PRO A 252 -5.47 15.44 7.79
N PHE A 253 -5.66 14.13 7.91
CA PHE A 253 -4.76 13.21 8.60
C PHE A 253 -3.79 12.57 7.61
N TYR A 254 -2.47 12.69 7.85
CA TYR A 254 -1.45 12.10 6.98
C TYR A 254 -1.07 10.69 7.46
N GLY A 255 -2.04 9.78 7.40
CA GLY A 255 -1.88 8.41 7.90
C GLY A 255 -0.79 7.62 7.18
N GLY A 256 -0.57 7.87 5.90
CA GLY A 256 0.51 7.27 5.13
C GLY A 256 1.90 7.70 5.62
N LEU A 257 2.06 8.97 6.00
CA LEU A 257 3.31 9.44 6.63
C LEU A 257 3.47 8.91 8.06
N ASP A 258 2.38 8.78 8.82
CA ASP A 258 2.43 8.17 10.15
C ASP A 258 2.91 6.70 10.09
N ILE A 259 2.45 5.95 9.10
CA ILE A 259 2.97 4.60 8.82
C ILE A 259 4.48 4.65 8.54
N LEU A 260 4.92 5.51 7.62
CA LEU A 260 6.33 5.61 7.23
C LEU A 260 7.24 6.00 8.38
N ARG A 261 6.74 6.81 9.32
CA ARG A 261 7.42 7.17 10.57
C ARG A 261 7.89 5.94 11.36
N TRP A 262 7.15 4.83 11.28
CA TRP A 262 7.37 3.63 12.09
C TRP A 262 7.74 2.37 11.30
N HIS A 263 7.55 2.32 9.98
CA HIS A 263 7.75 1.12 9.17
C HIS A 263 9.13 0.47 9.34
N PHE A 264 10.18 1.28 9.44
CA PHE A 264 11.55 0.79 9.51
C PHE A 264 12.17 0.97 10.90
N LYS A 265 11.33 1.16 11.93
CA LYS A 265 11.74 1.33 13.33
C LYS A 265 11.22 0.16 14.18
N ASN A 266 12.06 -0.28 15.12
CA ASN A 266 11.68 -1.32 16.08
C ASN A 266 10.89 -0.70 17.25
N VAL A 267 9.58 -0.55 17.05
CA VAL A 267 8.64 -0.01 18.06
C VAL A 267 7.44 -0.95 18.21
N SER A 268 6.77 -0.92 19.37
CA SER A 268 5.58 -1.74 19.60
C SER A 268 4.40 -1.31 18.73
N ASN A 269 3.47 -2.25 18.49
CA ASN A 269 2.25 -1.98 17.74
C ASN A 269 1.39 -0.87 18.38
N ASP A 270 1.38 -0.76 19.72
CA ASP A 270 0.67 0.32 20.43
C ASP A 270 1.21 1.71 20.06
N VAL A 271 2.53 1.83 19.87
CA VAL A 271 3.15 3.09 19.42
C VAL A 271 2.73 3.41 17.99
N LYS A 272 2.70 2.41 17.10
CA LYS A 272 2.27 2.57 15.70
C LYS A 272 0.81 3.01 15.60
N ASP A 273 -0.05 2.51 16.48
CA ASP A 273 -1.49 2.81 16.45
C ASP A 273 -1.87 4.08 17.24
N SER A 274 -0.97 4.59 18.09
CA SER A 274 -1.27 5.67 19.05
C SER A 274 -1.91 6.90 18.41
N LEU A 275 -1.36 7.39 17.31
CA LEU A 275 -1.86 8.59 16.63
C LEU A 275 -3.25 8.34 16.02
N SER A 276 -3.47 7.15 15.46
CA SER A 276 -4.78 6.76 14.93
C SER A 276 -5.84 6.67 16.03
N VAL A 277 -5.50 6.12 17.21
CA VAL A 277 -6.39 6.08 18.38
C VAL A 277 -6.74 7.48 18.88
N GLU A 278 -5.75 8.37 18.94
CA GLU A 278 -5.96 9.76 19.36
C GLU A 278 -6.83 10.53 18.36
N LEU A 279 -6.68 10.27 17.06
CA LEU A 279 -7.52 10.87 16.02
C LEU A 279 -8.97 10.46 16.17
N MET A 280 -9.25 9.16 16.39
CA MET A 280 -10.64 8.68 16.57
C MET A 280 -11.31 9.35 17.76
N LYS A 281 -10.63 9.42 18.91
CA LYS A 281 -11.14 10.13 20.10
C LYS A 281 -11.42 11.61 19.82
N TRP A 282 -10.56 12.25 19.01
CA TRP A 282 -10.75 13.64 18.62
C TRP A 282 -11.98 13.82 17.73
N LEU A 283 -12.20 12.92 16.77
CA LEU A 283 -13.33 12.96 15.83
C LEU A 283 -14.67 12.67 16.54
N GLU A 284 -14.70 11.69 17.44
CA GLU A 284 -15.87 11.36 18.24
C GLU A 284 -16.35 12.52 19.14
N SER A 285 -15.49 13.50 19.42
CA SER A 285 -15.86 14.73 20.13
C SER A 285 -16.49 15.81 19.23
N ARG A 286 -16.55 15.60 17.91
CA ARG A 286 -17.07 16.58 16.93
C ARG A 286 -18.53 16.33 16.63
N LYS A 287 -19.35 17.39 16.69
CA LYS A 287 -20.79 17.31 16.41
C LYS A 287 -21.09 16.75 15.02
N PRO A 288 -20.44 17.19 13.92
CA PRO A 288 -20.75 16.65 12.59
C PRO A 288 -20.44 15.15 12.47
N TRP A 289 -19.33 14.70 13.07
CA TRP A 289 -18.97 13.28 13.09
C TRP A 289 -20.05 12.42 13.76
N VAL A 290 -20.49 12.81 14.96
CA VAL A 290 -21.53 12.08 15.70
C VAL A 290 -22.85 12.09 14.94
N LYS A 291 -23.22 13.21 14.33
CA LYS A 291 -24.48 13.39 13.59
C LYS A 291 -24.63 12.38 12.45
N ASN A 292 -23.58 12.21 11.63
CA ASN A 292 -23.62 11.40 10.42
C ASN A 292 -22.81 10.10 10.53
N SER A 293 -22.31 9.79 11.72
CA SER A 293 -21.46 8.61 11.98
C SER A 293 -20.28 8.49 11.03
N GLY A 294 -19.69 9.62 10.62
CA GLY A 294 -18.57 9.69 9.70
C GLY A 294 -18.89 9.50 8.21
N LYS A 295 -20.14 9.26 7.80
CA LYS A 295 -20.47 8.91 6.39
C LYS A 295 -20.19 10.01 5.36
N ASP A 296 -20.18 11.25 5.81
CA ASP A 296 -19.85 12.46 5.05
C ASP A 296 -18.39 12.92 5.26
N HIS A 297 -17.59 12.12 5.97
CA HIS A 297 -16.17 12.37 6.22
C HIS A 297 -15.30 11.69 5.18
N VAL A 298 -14.28 12.41 4.72
CA VAL A 298 -13.34 11.92 3.72
C VAL A 298 -11.93 11.97 4.27
N PHE A 299 -11.24 10.84 4.14
CA PHE A 299 -9.82 10.68 4.40
C PHE A 299 -9.10 10.45 3.08
N VAL A 300 -7.94 11.07 2.91
CA VAL A 300 -7.00 10.73 1.85
C VAL A 300 -5.82 10.03 2.49
N LEU A 301 -5.53 8.83 2.03
CA LEU A 301 -4.48 7.98 2.56
C LEU A 301 -3.46 7.70 1.46
N GLY A 302 -2.24 8.21 1.65
CA GLY A 302 -1.17 8.21 0.65
C GLY A 302 -0.42 6.88 0.51
N LYS A 303 -0.99 5.78 0.99
CA LYS A 303 -0.44 4.42 0.91
C LYS A 303 -1.52 3.42 0.51
N ILE A 304 -1.11 2.18 0.28
CA ILE A 304 -2.01 1.10 -0.08
C ILE A 304 -2.87 0.69 1.13
N SER A 305 -4.11 0.23 0.88
CA SER A 305 -5.04 -0.13 1.95
C SER A 305 -4.47 -1.17 2.92
N TRP A 306 -3.63 -2.08 2.46
CA TRP A 306 -3.03 -3.13 3.29
C TRP A 306 -2.16 -2.56 4.42
N ASP A 307 -1.47 -1.44 4.20
CA ASP A 307 -0.62 -0.80 5.22
C ASP A 307 -1.42 -0.26 6.42
N PHE A 308 -2.76 -0.17 6.31
CA PHE A 308 -3.65 0.32 7.36
C PHE A 308 -4.55 -0.77 7.98
N ARG A 309 -4.35 -2.04 7.59
CA ARG A 309 -5.18 -3.20 7.98
C ARG A 309 -4.32 -4.31 8.57
N ARG A 310 -3.57 -4.01 9.62
CA ARG A 310 -2.66 -4.97 10.27
C ARG A 310 -3.45 -6.03 11.02
N ALA A 311 -3.69 -7.17 10.36
CA ALA A 311 -4.27 -8.36 10.98
C ALA A 311 -3.29 -9.04 11.96
N ASN A 312 -2.09 -9.41 11.48
CA ASN A 312 -1.05 -10.09 12.24
C ASN A 312 0.34 -9.45 12.02
N GLY A 313 1.25 -9.63 12.98
CA GLY A 313 2.64 -9.17 12.86
C GLY A 313 2.85 -7.69 13.21
N SER A 314 3.84 -7.07 12.57
CA SER A 314 4.32 -5.72 12.91
C SER A 314 4.23 -4.71 11.76
N TRP A 315 3.80 -5.11 10.56
CA TRP A 315 3.72 -4.23 9.39
C TRP A 315 2.44 -3.38 9.40
N GLY A 316 2.53 -2.11 9.04
CA GLY A 316 1.36 -1.22 8.95
C GLY A 316 0.76 -0.79 10.30
N THR A 317 -0.49 -0.31 10.26
CA THR A 317 -1.34 0.13 11.39
C THR A 317 -2.69 -0.59 11.39
N ARG A 318 -3.52 -0.40 12.43
CA ARG A 318 -4.93 -0.87 12.46
C ARG A 318 -5.95 0.22 12.19
N LEU A 319 -5.54 1.34 11.60
CA LEU A 319 -6.41 2.51 11.40
C LEU A 319 -7.74 2.12 10.74
N LEU A 320 -7.69 1.36 9.64
CA LEU A 320 -8.89 1.01 8.87
C LEU A 320 -9.68 -0.17 9.45
N ASP A 321 -9.16 -0.80 10.51
CA ASP A 321 -9.85 -1.89 11.23
C ASP A 321 -10.65 -1.35 12.43
N PHE A 322 -10.52 -0.06 12.76
CA PHE A 322 -11.37 0.58 13.74
C PHE A 322 -12.82 0.63 13.26
N GLU A 323 -13.77 0.38 14.18
CA GLU A 323 -15.21 0.43 13.90
C GLU A 323 -15.62 1.81 13.36
N GLN A 324 -15.02 2.86 13.92
CA GLN A 324 -15.18 4.26 13.51
C GLN A 324 -14.78 4.52 12.06
N MET A 325 -13.89 3.70 11.48
CA MET A 325 -13.39 3.86 10.10
C MET A 325 -14.16 3.04 9.06
N GLN A 326 -15.21 2.32 9.46
CA GLN A 326 -16.03 1.55 8.50
C GLN A 326 -16.94 2.45 7.66
N ASN A 327 -17.48 3.52 8.23
CA ASN A 327 -18.42 4.43 7.56
C ASN A 327 -17.79 5.52 6.69
N PRO A 328 -16.67 6.18 7.08
CA PRO A 328 -16.08 7.25 6.29
C PRO A 328 -15.61 6.78 4.92
N ILE A 329 -15.47 7.75 4.02
CA ILE A 329 -14.92 7.56 2.68
C ILE A 329 -13.39 7.64 2.77
N LYS A 330 -12.70 6.65 2.19
CA LYS A 330 -11.24 6.59 2.18
C LYS A 330 -10.76 6.59 0.75
N LEU A 331 -10.09 7.67 0.35
CA LEU A 331 -9.42 7.80 -0.93
C LEU A 331 -8.00 7.23 -0.80
N LEU A 332 -7.67 6.21 -1.59
CA LEU A 332 -6.39 5.50 -1.51
C LEU A 332 -5.75 5.38 -2.89
N ILE A 333 -4.41 5.31 -2.93
CA ILE A 333 -3.69 4.97 -4.18
C ILE A 333 -3.93 3.50 -4.61
N GLU A 334 -4.29 2.64 -3.66
CA GLU A 334 -4.71 1.25 -3.85
C GLU A 334 -5.80 0.93 -2.83
N ARG A 335 -7.02 0.65 -3.31
CA ARG A 335 -8.16 0.29 -2.46
C ARG A 335 -8.17 -1.22 -2.18
N GLN A 336 -8.82 -1.59 -1.08
CA GLN A 336 -9.25 -2.97 -0.87
C GLN A 336 -10.61 -3.17 -1.56
N PRO A 337 -10.72 -3.96 -2.65
CA PRO A 337 -11.93 -3.97 -3.47
C PRO A 337 -13.21 -4.45 -2.77
N TRP A 338 -13.08 -5.22 -1.70
CA TRP A 338 -14.19 -5.69 -0.85
C TRP A 338 -14.68 -4.66 0.18
N HIS A 339 -14.11 -3.46 0.23
CA HIS A 339 -14.65 -2.36 1.02
C HIS A 339 -15.23 -1.28 0.10
N LEU A 340 -16.55 -1.16 0.11
CA LEU A 340 -17.30 -0.18 -0.70
C LEU A 340 -16.83 1.27 -0.45
N ASN A 341 -16.44 1.58 0.78
CA ASN A 341 -16.03 2.92 1.19
C ASN A 341 -14.54 3.23 0.92
N ASP A 342 -13.79 2.22 0.47
CA ASP A 342 -12.42 2.40 -0.02
C ASP A 342 -12.53 2.71 -1.52
N ILE A 343 -12.07 3.90 -1.91
CA ILE A 343 -12.12 4.38 -3.28
C ILE A 343 -10.69 4.53 -3.79
N GLY A 344 -10.36 3.86 -4.89
CA GLY A 344 -9.07 4.01 -5.54
C GLY A 344 -9.04 5.28 -6.37
N ILE A 345 -8.04 6.13 -6.13
CA ILE A 345 -7.75 7.32 -6.93
C ILE A 345 -6.33 7.25 -7.49
N PRO A 346 -6.03 7.92 -8.62
CA PRO A 346 -4.74 7.79 -9.29
C PRO A 346 -3.55 8.06 -8.37
N HIS A 347 -2.49 7.28 -8.51
CA HIS A 347 -1.21 7.65 -7.92
C HIS A 347 -0.79 9.02 -8.45
N PRO A 348 -0.17 9.89 -7.62
CA PRO A 348 0.38 11.14 -8.12
C PRO A 348 1.48 10.85 -9.15
N THR A 349 1.30 11.33 -10.38
CA THR A 349 2.27 11.17 -11.48
C THR A 349 3.36 12.24 -11.44
N TYR A 350 4.35 12.20 -12.33
CA TYR A 350 5.38 13.25 -12.42
C TYR A 350 4.92 14.54 -13.11
N PHE A 351 3.77 14.51 -13.80
CA PHE A 351 3.23 15.65 -14.53
C PHE A 351 2.09 16.31 -13.74
N HIS A 352 2.26 17.61 -13.52
CA HIS A 352 1.36 18.51 -12.81
C HIS A 352 1.15 19.77 -13.66
N PRO A 353 0.14 19.78 -14.55
CA PRO A 353 -0.07 20.90 -15.46
C PRO A 353 -0.40 22.17 -14.68
N ARG A 354 0.07 23.33 -15.18
CA ARG A 354 -0.20 24.64 -14.59
C ARG A 354 -1.29 25.41 -15.33
N SER A 355 -1.66 24.94 -16.51
CA SER A 355 -2.64 25.53 -17.41
C SER A 355 -3.17 24.49 -18.39
N ASP A 356 -4.29 24.78 -19.05
CA ASP A 356 -4.81 23.95 -20.13
C ASP A 356 -3.80 23.79 -21.28
N ASP A 357 -2.97 24.80 -21.53
CA ASP A 357 -1.95 24.76 -22.59
C ASP A 357 -0.85 23.74 -22.28
N ASP A 358 -0.47 23.54 -21.01
CA ASP A 358 0.50 22.50 -20.64
C ASP A 358 -0.04 21.11 -20.99
N LEU A 359 -1.33 20.85 -20.70
CA LEU A 359 -2.03 19.61 -21.06
C LEU A 359 -2.09 19.44 -22.58
N LEU A 360 -2.57 20.45 -23.31
CA LEU A 360 -2.69 20.40 -24.78
C LEU A 360 -1.34 20.14 -25.44
N ASN A 361 -0.28 20.84 -25.00
CA ASN A 361 1.06 20.65 -25.52
C ASN A 361 1.58 19.23 -25.26
N TRP A 362 1.32 18.68 -24.07
CA TRP A 362 1.69 17.32 -23.75
C TRP A 362 0.90 16.28 -24.55
N GLN A 363 -0.43 16.46 -24.70
CA GLN A 363 -1.26 15.61 -25.55
C GLN A 363 -0.76 15.58 -26.99
N LEU A 364 -0.47 16.75 -27.56
CA LEU A 364 0.08 16.87 -28.91
C LEU A 364 1.46 16.21 -29.04
N LYS A 365 2.32 16.33 -28.01
CA LYS A 365 3.61 15.63 -27.96
C LYS A 365 3.39 14.12 -28.00
N MET A 366 2.54 13.56 -27.14
CA MET A 366 2.33 12.11 -27.04
C MET A 366 1.71 11.46 -28.28
N ILE A 367 0.81 12.17 -28.97
CA ILE A 367 0.23 11.71 -30.24
C ILE A 367 1.25 11.76 -31.40
N ARG A 368 2.18 12.71 -31.38
CA ARG A 368 3.22 12.86 -32.40
C ARG A 368 4.49 12.06 -32.10
N SER A 369 4.66 11.57 -30.87
CA SER A 369 5.82 10.79 -30.47
C SER A 369 6.00 9.53 -31.33
N ARG A 370 7.21 9.37 -31.89
CA ARG A 370 7.59 8.16 -32.60
C ARG A 370 7.83 7.04 -31.59
N ARG A 371 7.03 5.97 -31.67
CA ARG A 371 7.21 4.77 -30.85
C ARG A 371 8.31 3.89 -31.48
N LYS A 372 9.49 3.87 -30.85
CA LYS A 372 10.68 3.14 -31.32
C LYS A 372 10.62 1.67 -30.93
N SER A 373 9.99 1.36 -29.80
CA SER A 373 9.90 0.02 -29.25
C SER A 373 8.45 -0.46 -29.27
N LEU A 374 8.23 -1.72 -29.62
CA LEU A 374 6.90 -2.30 -29.53
C LEU A 374 6.50 -2.47 -28.05
N VAL A 375 7.42 -2.99 -27.25
CA VAL A 375 7.18 -3.28 -25.83
C VAL A 375 8.27 -2.62 -25.00
N SER A 376 7.91 -2.12 -23.83
CA SER A 376 8.88 -1.84 -22.79
C SER A 376 8.49 -2.40 -21.45
N PHE A 377 9.49 -2.60 -20.61
CA PHE A 377 9.30 -2.91 -19.20
C PHE A 377 10.26 -2.09 -18.35
N ALA A 378 9.72 -1.24 -17.46
CA ALA A 378 10.45 -0.67 -16.35
C ALA A 378 10.18 -1.52 -15.09
N GLY A 379 11.20 -2.22 -14.61
CA GLY A 379 11.03 -3.10 -13.47
C GLY A 379 12.33 -3.70 -12.96
N ALA A 380 12.19 -4.49 -11.90
CA ALA A 380 13.27 -5.29 -11.32
C ALA A 380 12.74 -6.70 -11.09
N ALA A 381 13.58 -7.70 -11.32
CA ALA A 381 13.30 -9.08 -10.95
C ALA A 381 13.31 -9.20 -9.41
N ARG A 382 12.63 -10.21 -8.89
CA ARG A 382 12.82 -10.60 -7.50
C ARG A 382 13.98 -11.59 -7.45
N PRO A 383 15.06 -11.29 -6.70
CA PRO A 383 16.11 -12.28 -6.45
C PRO A 383 15.48 -13.59 -5.97
N ASP A 384 15.99 -14.71 -6.48
CA ASP A 384 15.60 -16.06 -6.04
C ASP A 384 14.14 -16.48 -6.33
N GLN A 385 13.40 -15.73 -7.17
CA GLN A 385 12.04 -16.09 -7.62
C GLN A 385 11.95 -16.08 -9.16
N PRO A 386 12.56 -17.05 -9.86
CA PRO A 386 12.56 -17.12 -11.33
C PRO A 386 11.17 -17.36 -11.93
N GLU A 387 10.26 -18.00 -11.20
CA GLU A 387 8.87 -18.25 -11.56
C GLU A 387 7.96 -17.01 -11.38
N ASN A 388 8.47 -15.96 -10.74
CA ASN A 388 7.75 -14.70 -10.62
C ASN A 388 7.51 -14.11 -12.02
N ILE A 389 6.29 -13.61 -12.25
CA ILE A 389 5.89 -13.01 -13.53
C ILE A 389 6.86 -11.90 -13.98
N ARG A 390 7.41 -11.11 -13.05
CA ARG A 390 8.40 -10.06 -13.38
C ARG A 390 9.67 -10.65 -13.95
N SER A 391 10.19 -11.71 -13.36
CA SER A 391 11.40 -12.41 -13.81
C SER A 391 11.19 -13.00 -15.21
N ILE A 392 10.04 -13.63 -15.44
CA ILE A 392 9.66 -14.19 -16.75
C ILE A 392 9.59 -13.08 -17.81
N LEU A 393 8.91 -11.97 -17.53
CA LEU A 393 8.78 -10.86 -18.47
C LEU A 393 10.11 -10.16 -18.76
N ILE A 394 10.99 -10.01 -17.75
CA ILE A 394 12.34 -9.45 -17.94
C ILE A 394 13.17 -10.33 -18.87
N ASN A 395 13.16 -11.64 -18.65
CA ASN A 395 13.91 -12.58 -19.48
C ASN A 395 13.40 -12.57 -20.93
N ARG A 396 12.06 -12.58 -21.11
CA ARG A 396 11.44 -12.49 -22.43
C ARG A 396 11.76 -11.18 -23.13
N CYS A 397 11.66 -10.04 -22.43
CA CYS A 397 12.00 -8.74 -23.00
C CYS A 397 13.49 -8.66 -23.39
N SER A 398 14.39 -9.08 -22.50
CA SER A 398 15.84 -9.05 -22.72
C SER A 398 16.27 -9.86 -23.94
N SER A 399 15.65 -11.01 -24.20
CA SER A 399 15.92 -11.82 -25.40
C SER A 399 15.51 -11.16 -26.72
N HIS A 400 14.70 -10.09 -26.67
CA HIS A 400 14.26 -9.33 -27.84
C HIS A 400 14.88 -7.93 -27.92
N SER A 401 15.79 -7.57 -27.00
CA SER A 401 16.43 -6.26 -26.96
C SER A 401 17.26 -5.97 -28.21
N ASP A 402 18.00 -6.95 -28.72
CA ASP A 402 18.87 -6.77 -29.90
C ASP A 402 18.09 -6.47 -31.18
N SER A 403 16.84 -6.95 -31.26
CA SER A 403 15.93 -6.66 -32.37
C SER A 403 15.26 -5.28 -32.27
N GLY A 404 15.41 -4.59 -31.14
CA GLY A 404 14.68 -3.35 -30.83
C GLY A 404 13.20 -3.55 -30.52
N THR A 405 12.69 -4.78 -30.53
CA THR A 405 11.27 -5.07 -30.28
C THR A 405 10.87 -4.79 -28.84
N CYS A 406 11.74 -5.11 -27.88
CA CYS A 406 11.50 -4.86 -26.46
C CYS A 406 12.62 -4.01 -25.84
N THR A 407 12.27 -3.05 -24.99
CA THR A 407 13.24 -2.25 -24.24
C THR A 407 13.02 -2.42 -22.74
N PHE A 408 14.04 -2.96 -22.05
CA PHE A 408 14.01 -3.16 -20.60
C PHE A 408 14.78 -2.04 -19.88
N GLN A 409 14.13 -1.39 -18.93
CA GLN A 409 14.74 -0.46 -17.99
C GLN A 409 14.84 -1.13 -16.62
N ASN A 410 16.06 -1.43 -16.20
CA ASN A 410 16.31 -2.08 -14.92
C ASN A 410 16.14 -1.08 -13.76
N CYS A 411 15.22 -1.39 -12.83
CA CYS A 411 14.97 -0.61 -11.62
C CYS A 411 15.71 -1.13 -10.38
N SER A 412 16.47 -2.25 -10.46
CA SER A 412 17.06 -2.91 -9.28
C SER A 412 18.03 -2.04 -8.48
N SER A 413 18.65 -1.06 -9.14
CA SER A 413 19.68 -0.19 -8.57
C SER A 413 19.30 1.29 -8.69
N GLY A 414 18.00 1.60 -8.53
CA GLY A 414 17.49 2.97 -8.59
C GLY A 414 17.39 3.56 -10.01
N GLY A 415 17.49 2.73 -11.05
CA GLY A 415 17.38 3.18 -12.45
C GLY A 415 16.03 3.83 -12.78
N CYS A 416 15.02 3.57 -11.97
CA CYS A 416 13.66 4.12 -12.09
C CYS A 416 13.39 5.25 -11.08
N ASP A 417 14.36 5.60 -10.24
CA ASP A 417 14.32 6.78 -9.36
C ASP A 417 14.62 8.07 -10.14
N HIS A 418 15.02 7.94 -11.42
CA HIS A 418 15.23 9.02 -12.36
C HIS A 418 14.00 9.15 -13.26
N PRO A 419 13.04 10.05 -12.98
CA PRO A 419 11.75 10.03 -13.68
C PRO A 419 11.87 10.19 -15.20
N LYS A 420 12.87 10.97 -15.66
CA LYS A 420 13.11 11.19 -17.09
C LYS A 420 13.32 9.90 -17.87
N SER A 421 14.09 8.94 -17.35
CA SER A 421 14.36 7.68 -18.06
C SER A 421 13.07 6.87 -18.27
N VAL A 422 12.20 6.85 -17.26
CA VAL A 422 10.90 6.17 -17.32
C VAL A 422 9.94 6.89 -18.28
N ILE A 423 9.88 8.23 -18.22
CA ILE A 423 9.06 9.05 -19.12
C ILE A 423 9.48 8.84 -20.58
N ASP A 424 10.79 8.91 -20.86
CA ASP A 424 11.33 8.70 -22.21
C ASP A 424 10.98 7.29 -22.70
N LEU A 425 11.26 6.25 -21.90
CA LEU A 425 10.96 4.85 -22.22
C LEU A 425 9.49 4.66 -22.62
N PHE A 426 8.56 5.14 -21.79
CA PHE A 426 7.13 4.97 -22.03
C PHE A 426 6.65 5.81 -23.21
N SER A 427 7.15 7.04 -23.36
CA SER A 427 6.80 7.92 -24.50
C SER A 427 7.27 7.37 -25.86
N GLU A 428 8.28 6.50 -25.85
CA GLU A 428 8.85 5.85 -27.04
C GLU A 428 8.34 4.42 -27.25
N SER A 429 7.42 3.92 -26.41
CA SER A 429 6.89 2.55 -26.50
C SER A 429 5.44 2.49 -26.95
N GLU A 430 5.07 1.46 -27.72
CA GLU A 430 3.66 1.16 -28.04
C GLU A 430 2.94 0.59 -26.81
N PHE A 431 3.51 -0.45 -26.20
CA PHE A 431 2.98 -1.16 -25.03
C PHE A 431 3.95 -1.13 -23.85
N CYS A 432 3.41 -0.99 -22.64
CA CYS A 432 4.18 -0.96 -21.39
C CYS A 432 3.74 -2.08 -20.48
N LEU A 433 4.64 -2.99 -20.12
CA LEU A 433 4.32 -4.13 -19.26
C LEU A 433 4.13 -3.68 -17.80
N GLN A 434 2.96 -3.97 -17.23
CA GLN A 434 2.56 -3.57 -15.88
C GLN A 434 2.19 -4.80 -15.03
N PRO A 435 3.11 -5.75 -14.79
CA PRO A 435 2.84 -6.85 -13.87
C PRO A 435 2.70 -6.35 -12.42
N PRO A 436 1.97 -7.05 -11.56
CA PRO A 436 1.95 -6.78 -10.12
C PRO A 436 3.36 -6.72 -9.49
N GLY A 437 3.47 -6.02 -8.37
CA GLY A 437 4.68 -5.90 -7.56
C GLY A 437 4.51 -6.56 -6.20
N ASP A 438 4.95 -5.87 -5.15
CA ASP A 438 4.64 -6.23 -3.76
C ASP A 438 3.15 -6.04 -3.45
N SER A 439 2.48 -5.16 -4.19
CA SER A 439 1.03 -5.00 -4.21
C SER A 439 0.48 -5.07 -5.66
N PRO A 440 -0.84 -5.21 -5.84
CA PRO A 440 -1.47 -5.33 -7.15
C PRO A 440 -1.27 -4.13 -8.08
N THR A 441 -1.37 -2.89 -7.59
CA THR A 441 -1.23 -1.66 -8.41
C THR A 441 0.12 -0.98 -8.21
N ARG A 442 0.46 -0.07 -9.13
CA ARG A 442 1.73 0.68 -9.15
C ARG A 442 1.52 2.05 -9.77
N LYS A 443 2.23 3.07 -9.26
CA LYS A 443 2.36 4.40 -9.91
C LYS A 443 2.75 4.31 -11.39
N SER A 444 3.56 3.31 -11.76
CA SER A 444 4.01 3.06 -13.14
C SER A 444 2.87 2.86 -14.15
N VAL A 445 1.70 2.35 -13.73
CA VAL A 445 0.52 2.23 -14.60
C VAL A 445 0.09 3.62 -15.07
N PHE A 446 -0.06 4.55 -14.13
CA PHE A 446 -0.45 5.93 -14.41
C PHE A 446 0.62 6.70 -15.20
N ASP A 447 1.90 6.52 -14.86
CA ASP A 447 3.00 7.13 -15.64
C ASP A 447 3.01 6.65 -17.10
N SER A 448 2.65 5.37 -17.36
CA SER A 448 2.55 4.84 -18.72
C SER A 448 1.36 5.42 -19.49
N LEU A 449 0.21 5.58 -18.83
CA LEU A 449 -0.98 6.22 -19.40
C LEU A 449 -0.71 7.70 -19.73
N VAL A 450 -0.12 8.45 -18.80
CA VAL A 450 0.27 9.85 -19.04
C VAL A 450 1.30 9.97 -20.17
N SER A 451 2.10 8.94 -20.43
CA SER A 451 3.06 8.90 -21.55
C SER A 451 2.46 8.36 -22.86
N GLY A 452 1.14 8.11 -22.91
CA GLY A 452 0.45 7.55 -24.08
C GLY A 452 0.90 6.14 -24.46
N CYS A 453 1.52 5.41 -23.54
CA CYS A 453 1.88 4.01 -23.70
C CYS A 453 0.70 3.14 -23.27
N ILE A 454 0.38 2.10 -24.04
CA ILE A 454 -0.76 1.22 -23.73
C ILE A 454 -0.34 0.24 -22.63
N PRO A 455 -0.88 0.32 -21.41
CA PRO A 455 -0.55 -0.63 -20.36
C PRO A 455 -0.99 -2.05 -20.73
N VAL A 456 -0.09 -3.00 -20.51
CA VAL A 456 -0.37 -4.44 -20.56
C VAL A 456 -0.49 -4.93 -19.13
N LEU A 457 -1.71 -5.27 -18.73
CA LEU A 457 -2.05 -5.67 -17.37
C LEU A 457 -2.09 -7.19 -17.27
N PHE A 458 -1.60 -7.71 -16.14
CA PHE A 458 -1.49 -9.16 -15.90
C PHE A 458 -2.39 -9.68 -14.79
N ASP A 459 -3.08 -8.76 -14.11
CA ASP A 459 -4.02 -9.05 -13.04
C ASP A 459 -5.11 -7.96 -13.04
N PRO A 460 -6.41 -8.30 -12.98
CA PRO A 460 -7.48 -7.30 -12.94
C PRO A 460 -7.41 -6.40 -11.69
N PHE A 461 -6.82 -6.88 -10.59
CA PHE A 461 -6.60 -6.09 -9.37
C PHE A 461 -5.58 -4.96 -9.57
N THR A 462 -4.79 -4.96 -10.64
CA THR A 462 -3.87 -3.86 -10.95
C THR A 462 -4.60 -2.56 -11.31
N ALA A 463 -5.80 -2.63 -11.92
CA ALA A 463 -6.51 -1.42 -12.34
C ALA A 463 -8.04 -1.54 -12.37
N TYR A 464 -8.58 -2.63 -12.89
CA TYR A 464 -10.00 -2.78 -13.22
C TYR A 464 -10.91 -2.73 -12.00
N TYR A 465 -10.49 -3.37 -10.91
CA TYR A 465 -11.21 -3.34 -9.64
C TYR A 465 -10.81 -2.17 -8.74
N GLN A 466 -9.86 -1.33 -9.17
CA GLN A 466 -9.26 -0.30 -8.31
C GLN A 466 -9.85 1.09 -8.55
N TYR A 467 -10.03 1.51 -9.80
CA TYR A 467 -10.23 2.93 -10.14
C TYR A 467 -11.54 3.23 -10.90
N PRO A 468 -12.73 2.88 -10.38
CA PRO A 468 -13.99 3.06 -11.11
C PRO A 468 -14.32 4.52 -11.44
N TRP A 469 -13.78 5.47 -10.70
CA TRP A 469 -13.99 6.91 -10.94
C TRP A 469 -13.07 7.50 -12.01
N HIS A 470 -11.95 6.85 -12.32
CA HIS A 470 -10.90 7.43 -13.17
C HIS A 470 -10.55 6.57 -14.39
N LEU A 471 -10.94 5.29 -14.38
CA LEU A 471 -10.75 4.37 -15.51
C LEU A 471 -12.10 3.87 -16.01
N PRO A 472 -12.30 3.79 -17.32
CA PRO A 472 -13.58 3.39 -17.90
C PRO A 472 -13.83 1.90 -17.66
N GLU A 473 -15.10 1.51 -17.69
CA GLU A 473 -15.52 0.12 -17.59
C GLU A 473 -15.07 -0.71 -18.81
N ASP A 474 -15.11 -0.11 -20.00
CA ASP A 474 -14.56 -0.73 -21.20
C ASP A 474 -13.02 -0.64 -21.19
N HIS A 475 -12.41 -1.66 -20.58
CA HIS A 475 -10.95 -1.76 -20.44
C HIS A 475 -10.20 -1.85 -21.77
N THR A 476 -10.86 -2.29 -22.84
CA THR A 476 -10.26 -2.46 -24.18
C THR A 476 -9.90 -1.14 -24.83
N LYS A 477 -10.48 -0.03 -24.36
CA LYS A 477 -10.19 1.32 -24.85
C LYS A 477 -8.80 1.82 -24.46
N PHE A 478 -8.19 1.27 -23.41
CA PHE A 478 -6.94 1.82 -22.87
C PHE A 478 -5.89 0.77 -22.50
N SER A 479 -6.21 -0.52 -22.50
CA SER A 479 -5.29 -1.54 -22.01
C SER A 479 -5.41 -2.86 -22.75
N VAL A 480 -4.38 -3.70 -22.59
CA VAL A 480 -4.40 -5.10 -23.02
C VAL A 480 -4.28 -5.98 -21.78
N PHE A 481 -5.19 -6.95 -21.64
CA PHE A 481 -5.11 -7.94 -20.57
C PHE A 481 -4.47 -9.24 -21.06
N ILE A 482 -3.52 -9.76 -20.28
CA ILE A 482 -2.92 -11.08 -20.48
C ILE A 482 -2.80 -11.73 -19.11
N ASP A 483 -3.54 -12.81 -18.89
CA ASP A 483 -3.55 -13.49 -17.59
C ASP A 483 -2.13 -13.93 -17.16
N GLN A 484 -1.71 -13.54 -15.94
CA GLN A 484 -0.38 -13.86 -15.43
C GLN A 484 -0.10 -15.36 -15.37
N ASP A 485 -1.09 -16.19 -15.12
CA ASP A 485 -0.92 -17.64 -14.99
C ASP A 485 -0.75 -18.29 -16.36
N GLU A 486 -1.42 -17.78 -17.41
CA GLU A 486 -1.11 -18.17 -18.80
C GLU A 486 0.34 -17.85 -19.18
N VAL A 487 0.86 -16.71 -18.73
CA VAL A 487 2.27 -16.33 -18.97
C VAL A 487 3.22 -17.24 -18.19
N ARG A 488 2.95 -17.50 -16.91
CA ARG A 488 3.74 -18.40 -16.05
C ARG A 488 3.78 -19.82 -16.60
N GLN A 489 2.64 -20.31 -17.09
CA GLN A 489 2.49 -21.63 -17.69
C GLN A 489 2.98 -21.69 -19.15
N MET A 490 3.52 -20.59 -19.68
CA MET A 490 4.00 -20.46 -21.06
C MET A 490 2.93 -20.79 -22.12
N LYS A 491 1.65 -20.61 -21.79
CA LYS A 491 0.50 -20.79 -22.71
C LYS A 491 0.36 -19.64 -23.70
N VAL A 492 0.95 -18.48 -23.39
CA VAL A 492 0.89 -17.29 -24.22
C VAL A 492 2.27 -16.67 -24.40
N ASN A 493 2.62 -16.32 -25.64
CA ASN A 493 3.74 -15.45 -25.93
C ASN A 493 3.26 -13.99 -25.92
N VAL A 494 3.66 -13.24 -24.88
CA VAL A 494 3.26 -11.85 -24.68
C VAL A 494 3.65 -10.97 -25.87
N ILE A 495 4.87 -11.09 -26.38
CA ILE A 495 5.35 -10.23 -27.47
C ILE A 495 4.60 -10.53 -28.76
N GLU A 496 4.39 -11.80 -29.10
CA GLU A 496 3.60 -12.21 -30.28
C GLU A 496 2.15 -11.75 -30.20
N LYS A 497 1.50 -11.91 -29.03
CA LYS A 497 0.14 -11.43 -28.81
C LYS A 497 0.03 -9.93 -29.06
N LEU A 498 1.00 -9.15 -28.57
CA LEU A 498 1.04 -7.69 -28.75
C LEU A 498 1.39 -7.29 -30.19
N MET A 499 2.27 -8.04 -30.87
CA MET A 499 2.59 -7.85 -32.29
C MET A 499 1.35 -7.99 -33.18
N ASN A 500 0.45 -8.91 -32.84
CA ASN A 500 -0.77 -9.18 -33.62
C ASN A 500 -1.86 -8.12 -33.48
N ILE A 501 -1.80 -7.24 -32.48
CA ILE A 501 -2.72 -6.11 -32.36
C ILE A 501 -2.41 -5.11 -33.48
N SER A 502 -3.41 -4.72 -34.25
CA SER A 502 -3.19 -3.86 -35.42
C SER A 502 -2.72 -2.46 -35.02
N ARG A 503 -1.96 -1.81 -35.92
CA ARG A 503 -1.53 -0.42 -35.70
C ARG A 503 -2.73 0.52 -35.46
N LYS A 504 -3.84 0.29 -36.17
CA LYS A 504 -5.07 1.09 -36.01
C LYS A 504 -5.66 0.96 -34.61
N GLU A 505 -5.73 -0.26 -34.06
CA GLU A 505 -6.20 -0.49 -32.69
C GLU A 505 -5.28 0.19 -31.67
N ARG A 506 -3.95 0.09 -31.85
CA ARG A 506 -2.97 0.78 -31.00
C ARG A 506 -3.15 2.30 -31.03
N GLU A 507 -3.32 2.87 -32.22
CA GLU A 507 -3.56 4.31 -32.39
C GLU A 507 -4.88 4.75 -31.75
N ASN A 508 -5.95 3.95 -31.87
CA ASN A 508 -7.23 4.23 -31.22
C ASN A 508 -7.11 4.20 -29.69
N MET A 509 -6.51 3.16 -29.12
CA MET A 509 -6.28 3.06 -27.68
C MET A 509 -5.47 4.26 -27.17
N ARG A 510 -4.37 4.59 -27.86
CA ARG A 510 -3.53 5.74 -27.49
C ARG A 510 -4.26 7.07 -27.56
N ARG A 511 -5.09 7.29 -28.60
CA ARG A 511 -5.89 8.51 -28.71
C ARG A 511 -6.85 8.63 -27.54
N TYR A 512 -7.51 7.53 -27.17
CA TYR A 512 -8.39 7.51 -26.01
C TYR A 512 -7.62 7.81 -24.71
N ILE A 513 -6.47 7.15 -24.48
CA ILE A 513 -5.60 7.42 -23.33
C ILE A 513 -5.21 8.90 -23.26
N VAL A 514 -4.71 9.46 -24.36
CA VAL A 514 -4.13 10.81 -24.35
C VAL A 514 -5.21 11.89 -24.26
N TYR A 515 -6.32 11.75 -24.98
CA TYR A 515 -7.34 12.80 -25.05
C TYR A 515 -8.39 12.70 -23.94
N GLU A 516 -8.79 11.48 -23.56
CA GLU A 516 -9.86 11.27 -22.59
C GLU A 516 -9.31 11.01 -21.18
N LEU A 517 -8.34 10.08 -21.02
CA LEU A 517 -7.90 9.68 -19.68
C LEU A 517 -6.86 10.60 -19.06
N LEU A 518 -5.83 10.98 -19.82
CA LEU A 518 -4.66 11.69 -19.29
C LEU A 518 -5.02 12.91 -18.43
N PRO A 519 -5.93 13.81 -18.83
CA PRO A 519 -6.29 14.95 -18.00
C PRO A 519 -6.83 14.53 -16.63
N GLU A 520 -7.70 13.51 -16.59
CA GLU A 520 -8.38 13.02 -15.38
C GLU A 520 -7.49 12.14 -14.48
N LEU A 521 -6.24 11.88 -14.89
CA LEU A 521 -5.27 11.07 -14.15
C LEU A 521 -4.14 11.88 -13.51
N VAL A 522 -3.94 13.13 -13.92
CA VAL A 522 -2.92 14.01 -13.35
C VAL A 522 -3.53 14.89 -12.26
N TYR A 523 -2.72 15.34 -11.31
CA TYR A 523 -3.13 16.36 -10.35
C TYR A 523 -2.55 17.69 -10.81
N ALA A 524 -3.36 18.71 -11.08
CA ALA A 524 -2.81 19.98 -11.54
C ALA A 524 -2.09 20.71 -10.39
N ASP A 525 -1.15 21.60 -10.73
CA ASP A 525 -0.46 22.44 -9.75
C ASP A 525 -1.50 23.15 -8.86
N PRO A 526 -1.35 23.23 -7.53
CA PRO A 526 -2.41 23.80 -6.70
C PRO A 526 -2.69 25.29 -6.94
N ASN A 527 -1.85 25.99 -7.70
CA ASN A 527 -2.06 27.37 -8.14
C ASN A 527 -2.57 27.46 -9.59
N SER A 528 -2.83 26.32 -10.24
CA SER A 528 -3.41 26.28 -11.58
C SER A 528 -4.92 26.55 -11.56
N GLN A 529 -5.41 27.04 -12.68
CA GLN A 529 -6.82 27.04 -13.03
C GLN A 529 -6.92 26.34 -14.40
N LEU A 530 -7.69 25.26 -14.46
CA LEU A 530 -7.97 24.52 -15.68
C LEU A 530 -9.44 24.77 -16.03
N ASP A 531 -9.68 25.41 -17.17
CA ASP A 531 -11.04 25.76 -17.59
C ASP A 531 -11.61 24.70 -18.55
N LYS A 532 -10.73 24.03 -19.30
CA LYS A 532 -11.12 23.04 -20.34
C LYS A 532 -11.10 21.61 -19.84
N PHE A 533 -10.22 21.31 -18.88
CA PHE A 533 -9.98 19.95 -18.41
C PHE A 533 -10.29 19.80 -16.92
N GLN A 534 -10.73 18.60 -16.55
CA GLN A 534 -10.78 18.18 -15.16
C GLN A 534 -9.55 17.33 -14.84
N ASP A 535 -8.90 17.65 -13.72
CA ASP A 535 -7.81 16.85 -13.18
C ASP A 535 -8.33 15.78 -12.21
N ALA A 536 -7.46 14.85 -11.78
CA ALA A 536 -7.82 13.77 -10.87
C ALA A 536 -8.45 14.27 -9.56
N PHE A 537 -7.99 15.42 -9.05
CA PHE A 537 -8.59 16.04 -7.87
C PHE A 537 -10.04 16.47 -8.14
N SER A 538 -10.29 17.16 -9.26
CA SER A 538 -11.61 17.66 -9.63
C SER A 538 -12.61 16.54 -9.86
N VAL A 539 -12.21 15.50 -10.59
CA VAL A 539 -13.03 14.29 -10.80
C VAL A 539 -13.39 13.66 -9.45
N THR A 540 -12.41 13.50 -8.56
CA THR A 540 -12.64 12.91 -7.23
C THR A 540 -13.63 13.74 -6.40
N ILE A 541 -13.43 15.06 -6.30
CA ILE A 541 -14.30 15.95 -5.51
C ILE A 541 -15.73 15.97 -6.07
N ASN A 542 -15.89 16.01 -7.39
CA ASN A 542 -17.21 15.97 -8.01
C ASN A 542 -17.95 14.67 -7.68
N ASN A 543 -17.28 13.53 -7.78
CA ASN A 543 -17.87 12.22 -7.46
C ASN A 543 -18.16 12.06 -5.96
N LEU A 544 -17.36 12.70 -5.09
CA LEU A 544 -17.65 12.75 -3.66
C LEU A 544 -18.93 13.54 -3.37
N PHE A 545 -19.15 14.69 -4.02
CA PHE A 545 -20.40 15.43 -3.87
C PHE A 545 -21.61 14.65 -4.37
N GLU A 546 -21.49 14.03 -5.54
CA GLU A 546 -22.56 13.17 -6.07
C GLU A 546 -22.89 12.05 -5.09
N ARG A 547 -21.87 11.40 -4.52
CA ARG A 547 -22.05 10.37 -3.49
C ARG A 547 -22.74 10.91 -2.24
N VAL A 548 -22.24 12.01 -1.65
CA VAL A 548 -22.80 12.52 -0.38
C VAL A 548 -24.19 13.12 -0.55
N SER A 549 -24.56 13.56 -1.75
CA SER A 549 -25.93 14.01 -2.07
C SER A 549 -26.97 12.89 -2.00
N LYS A 550 -26.52 11.63 -2.10
CA LYS A 550 -27.38 10.42 -2.01
C LYS A 550 -27.43 9.82 -0.60
N LEU A 551 -26.88 10.50 0.41
CA LEU A 551 -26.93 10.05 1.80
C LEU A 551 -28.25 10.37 2.51
N ASP A 552 -29.16 11.10 1.84
CA ASP A 552 -30.48 11.50 2.36
C ASP A 552 -31.49 10.34 2.41
#